data_AF-A0A519V9Y9-F1
#
_entry.id   AF-A0A519V9Y9-F1
#
_cell.length_a   1.000
_cell.length_b   1.000
_cell.length_c   1.000
_cell.angle_alpha   90.00
_cell.angle_beta   90.00
_cell.angle_gamma   90.00
#
_symmetry.space_group_name_H-M   'P 1'
#
loop_
_entity.id
_entity.type
_entity.pdbx_description
1 polymer ?
#
loop_
_entity_poly.entity_id
_entity_poly.type
_entity_poly.pdbx_seq_one_letter_code
_entity_poly.pdbx_strand_id
1 'polypeptide(L)'
;MSPFAAELVGTALLMLTGTATNANVVLADTKGHNSGWLVIGTGWALAVYVGVVVASPTSGAHLNPAVTLGLALAGQFAWAQVLPY
;
A
#
# COMPACT_ATOMS: atom_id res chain seq x y z
N MET A 1 4.32 8.33 -15.87
CA MET A 1 4.89 8.49 -14.50
C MET A 1 6.20 7.74 -14.43
N SER A 2 7.15 8.16 -13.60
CA SER A 2 8.32 7.31 -13.28
C SER A 2 7.89 6.18 -12.32
N PRO A 3 8.63 5.06 -12.25
CA PRO A 3 8.36 4.01 -11.26
C PRO A 3 8.29 4.54 -9.83
N PHE A 4 9.23 5.41 -9.43
CA PHE A 4 9.21 6.10 -8.13
C PHE A 4 7.91 6.88 -7.90
N ALA A 5 7.44 7.65 -8.89
CA ALA A 5 6.18 8.40 -8.74
C ALA A 5 4.97 7.46 -8.63
N ALA A 6 5.00 6.31 -9.30
CA ALA A 6 3.95 5.30 -9.19
C ALA A 6 3.95 4.61 -7.82
N GLU A 7 5.12 4.23 -7.30
CA GLU A 7 5.28 3.68 -5.95
C GLU A 7 4.84 4.69 -4.88
N LEU A 8 5.22 5.97 -5.02
CA LEU A 8 4.82 7.04 -4.11
C LEU A 8 3.31 7.23 -4.08
N VAL A 9 2.66 7.35 -5.25
CA VAL A 9 1.21 7.54 -5.34
C VAL A 9 0.46 6.30 -4.86
N GLY A 10 0.88 5.10 -5.26
CA GLY A 10 0.28 3.85 -4.83
C GLY A 10 0.36 3.66 -3.31
N THR A 11 1.53 3.94 -2.73
CA THR A 11 1.75 3.85 -1.28
C THR A 11 0.96 4.92 -0.53
N ALA A 12 0.87 6.14 -1.07
CA ALA A 12 0.06 7.20 -0.47
C ALA A 12 -1.43 6.81 -0.43
N LEU A 13 -1.96 6.22 -1.50
CA LEU A 13 -3.35 5.73 -1.54
C LEU A 13 -3.58 4.57 -0.57
N LEU A 14 -2.66 3.60 -0.52
CA LEU A 14 -2.68 2.49 0.43
C LEU A 14 -2.72 3.01 1.86
N MET A 15 -1.79 3.91 2.22
CA MET A 15 -1.70 4.43 3.58
C MET A 15 -2.90 5.30 3.94
N LEU A 16 -3.34 6.17 3.03
CA LEU A 16 -4.51 7.02 3.25
C LEU A 16 -5.76 6.19 3.55
N THR A 17 -6.03 5.16 2.74
CA THR A 17 -7.24 4.34 2.87
C THR A 17 -7.16 3.33 4.02
N GLY A 18 -6.00 2.69 4.21
CA GLY A 18 -5.77 1.77 5.34
C GLY A 18 -5.86 2.49 6.69
N THR A 19 -5.20 3.64 6.83
CA THR A 19 -5.28 4.43 8.08
C THR A 19 -6.64 5.09 8.27
N ALA A 20 -7.33 5.52 7.20
CA ALA A 20 -8.71 5.99 7.29
C ALA A 20 -9.67 4.89 7.77
N THR A 21 -9.45 3.63 7.38
CA THR A 21 -10.19 2.48 7.91
C THR A 21 -9.99 2.36 9.42
N ASN A 22 -8.73 2.41 9.88
CA ASN A 22 -8.43 2.37 11.31
C ASN A 22 -9.09 3.53 12.06
N ALA A 23 -9.00 4.76 11.52
CA ALA A 23 -9.62 5.93 12.10
C ALA A 23 -11.14 5.78 12.19
N ASN A 24 -11.80 5.28 11.13
CA ASN A 24 -13.23 5.04 11.10
C ASN A 24 -13.67 3.97 12.12
N VAL A 25 -12.83 3.00 12.45
CA VAL A 25 -13.21 1.92 13.40
C VAL A 25 -12.86 2.25 14.86
N VAL A 26 -11.74 2.92 15.09
CA VAL A 26 -11.16 3.11 16.43
C VAL A 26 -11.57 4.43 17.08
N LEU A 27 -11.66 5.53 16.32
CA LEU A 27 -12.01 6.83 16.89
C LEU A 27 -13.48 6.85 17.32
N ALA A 28 -13.77 7.58 18.40
CA ALA A 28 -15.13 7.87 18.82
C ALA A 28 -15.84 8.74 17.77
N ASP A 29 -17.17 8.75 17.80
CA ASP A 29 -18.04 9.59 16.96
C ASP A 29 -17.89 9.38 15.43
N THR A 30 -17.36 8.22 15.03
CA THR A 30 -17.38 7.76 13.64
C THR A 30 -18.53 6.79 13.40
N LYS A 31 -18.98 6.68 12.14
CA LYS A 31 -20.03 5.72 11.77
C LYS A 31 -19.58 4.27 11.87
N GLY A 32 -18.27 4.02 11.77
CA GLY A 32 -17.67 2.70 11.91
C GLY A 32 -17.22 2.36 13.33
N HIS A 33 -17.46 3.20 14.33
CA HIS A 33 -16.92 2.96 15.67
C HIS A 33 -17.28 1.57 16.19
N ASN A 34 -16.28 0.83 16.67
CA ASN A 34 -16.41 -0.53 17.20
C ASN A 34 -16.96 -1.58 16.21
N SER A 35 -16.84 -1.35 14.90
CA SER A 35 -17.23 -2.34 13.87
C SER A 35 -16.24 -3.51 13.69
N GLY A 36 -15.12 -3.49 14.43
CA GLY A 36 -14.28 -4.65 14.68
C GLY A 36 -13.30 -5.03 13.56
N TRP A 37 -12.65 -6.17 13.76
CA TRP A 37 -11.50 -6.59 12.95
C TRP A 37 -11.85 -6.92 11.50
N LEU A 38 -13.05 -7.45 11.23
CA LEU A 38 -13.46 -7.79 9.86
C LEU A 38 -13.49 -6.55 8.95
N VAL A 39 -13.98 -5.42 9.47
CA VAL A 39 -13.99 -4.14 8.73
C VAL A 39 -12.56 -3.63 8.51
N ILE A 40 -11.71 -3.70 9.54
CA ILE A 40 -10.29 -3.32 9.43
C ILE A 40 -9.58 -4.17 8.36
N GLY A 41 -9.66 -5.50 8.47
CA GLY A 41 -9.02 -6.42 7.54
C GLY A 41 -9.51 -6.24 6.10
N THR A 42 -10.82 -6.08 5.90
CA THR A 42 -11.40 -5.83 4.57
C THR A 42 -10.95 -4.48 4.01
N GLY A 43 -10.94 -3.42 4.83
CA GLY A 43 -10.50 -2.09 4.40
C GLY A 43 -9.02 -2.06 4.01
N TRP A 44 -8.14 -2.74 4.76
CA TRP A 44 -6.72 -2.87 4.39
C TRP A 44 -6.51 -3.71 3.12
N ALA A 45 -7.27 -4.79 2.92
CA ALA A 45 -7.20 -5.57 1.68
C ALA A 45 -7.57 -4.72 0.46
N LEU A 46 -8.63 -3.91 0.57
CA LEU A 46 -9.02 -2.97 -0.49
C LEU A 46 -8.01 -1.82 -0.67
N ALA A 47 -7.40 -1.34 0.41
CA ALA A 47 -6.34 -0.33 0.36
C ALA A 47 -5.14 -0.81 -0.46
N VAL A 48 -4.68 -2.05 -0.21
CA VAL A 48 -3.62 -2.70 -1.00
C VAL A 48 -4.05 -2.85 -2.45
N TYR A 49 -5.28 -3.33 -2.71
CA TYR A 49 -5.80 -3.48 -4.06
C TYR A 49 -5.76 -2.16 -4.85
N VAL A 50 -6.22 -1.06 -4.25
CA VAL A 50 -6.20 0.26 -4.89
C VAL A 50 -4.77 0.69 -5.22
N GLY A 51 -3.84 0.56 -4.25
CA GLY A 51 -2.44 0.89 -4.48
C GLY A 51 -1.85 0.09 -5.64
N VAL A 52 -2.11 -1.22 -5.68
CA VAL A 52 -1.60 -2.13 -6.72
C VAL A 52 -2.18 -1.77 -8.09
N VAL A 53 -3.49 -1.57 -8.21
CA VAL A 53 -4.13 -1.23 -9.49
C VAL A 53 -3.57 0.08 -10.07
N VAL A 54 -3.28 1.06 -9.22
CA VAL A 54 -2.75 2.36 -9.65
C VAL A 54 -1.27 2.28 -10.03
N ALA A 55 -0.43 1.58 -9.27
CA ALA A 55 1.01 1.57 -9.47
C ALA A 55 1.49 0.49 -10.48
N SER A 56 0.76 -0.63 -10.58
CA SER A 56 1.18 -1.81 -11.34
C SER A 56 1.54 -1.53 -12.80
N PRO A 57 0.78 -0.71 -13.57
CA PRO A 57 1.11 -0.43 -14.97
C PRO A 57 2.46 0.26 -15.20
N THR A 58 3.08 0.84 -14.15
CA THR A 58 4.30 1.64 -14.28
C THR A 58 5.47 1.11 -13.45
N SER A 59 5.25 0.60 -12.23
CA SER A 59 6.32 0.17 -11.31
C SER A 59 6.30 -1.30 -10.93
N GLY A 60 5.31 -2.08 -11.35
CA GLY A 60 5.11 -3.43 -10.81
C GLY A 60 4.55 -3.46 -9.38
N ALA A 61 4.27 -2.29 -8.78
CA ALA A 61 3.56 -2.11 -7.52
C ALA A 61 4.17 -2.88 -6.33
N HIS A 62 5.40 -2.54 -5.95
CA HIS A 62 6.00 -3.13 -4.74
C HIS A 62 5.30 -2.62 -3.48
N LEU A 63 5.08 -1.30 -3.41
CA LEU A 63 4.40 -0.53 -2.37
C LEU A 63 4.91 -0.79 -0.94
N ASN A 64 6.05 -1.46 -0.84
CA ASN A 64 6.59 -2.00 0.39
C ASN A 64 8.10 -2.28 0.21
N PRO A 65 8.96 -1.65 1.02
CA PRO A 65 10.40 -1.89 0.96
C PRO A 65 10.81 -3.35 1.15
N ALA A 66 10.05 -4.14 1.94
CA ALA A 66 10.33 -5.56 2.13
C ALA A 66 10.10 -6.37 0.84
N VAL A 67 9.10 -6.00 0.03
CA VAL A 67 8.85 -6.60 -1.28
C VAL A 67 9.97 -6.22 -2.25
N THR A 68 10.35 -4.94 -2.30
CA THR A 68 11.49 -4.46 -3.12
C THR A 68 12.78 -5.21 -2.79
N LEU A 69 13.11 -5.33 -1.51
CA LEU A 69 14.29 -6.07 -1.06
C LEU A 69 14.20 -7.57 -1.36
N GLY A 70 13.03 -8.19 -1.15
CA GLY A 70 12.80 -9.60 -1.45
C GLY A 70 13.02 -9.91 -2.92
N LEU A 71 12.49 -9.08 -3.83
CA LEU A 71 12.68 -9.25 -5.27
C LEU A 71 14.14 -9.03 -5.69
N ALA A 72 14.84 -8.08 -5.07
CA ALA A 72 16.27 -7.85 -5.33
C ALA A 72 17.15 -9.03 -4.88
N LEU A 73 16.87 -9.59 -3.70
CA LEU A 73 17.54 -10.79 -3.18
C LEU A 73 17.26 -12.02 -4.06
N ALA A 74 16.06 -12.12 -4.64
CA ALA A 74 15.69 -13.18 -5.56
C ALA A 74 16.25 -12.99 -6.98
N GLY A 75 16.99 -11.92 -7.26
CA GLY A 75 17.50 -11.61 -8.61
C GLY A 75 16.44 -11.17 -9.61
N GLN A 76 15.24 -10.81 -9.12
CA GLN A 76 14.09 -10.38 -9.92
C GLN A 76 13.98 -8.86 -10.03
N PHE A 77 14.81 -8.13 -9.29
CA PHE A 77 14.83 -6.67 -9.29
C PHE A 77 16.25 -6.11 -9.19
N ALA A 78 16.55 -5.04 -9.91
CA ALA A 78 17.90 -4.50 -9.98
C ALA A 78 18.28 -3.78 -8.67
N TRP A 79 19.40 -4.17 -8.04
CA TRP A 79 19.89 -3.56 -6.80
C TRP A 79 20.04 -2.03 -6.87
N ALA A 80 20.48 -1.51 -8.02
CA ALA A 80 20.61 -0.06 -8.23
C ALA A 80 19.26 0.70 -8.16
N GLN A 81 18.15 -0.01 -8.33
CA GLN A 81 16.80 0.56 -8.25
C GLN A 81 16.19 0.44 -6.86
N VAL A 82 16.77 -0.31 -5.92
CA VAL A 82 16.16 -0.57 -4.58
C VAL A 82 16.01 0.69 -3.74
N LEU A 83 17.05 1.51 -3.62
CA LEU A 83 17.00 2.75 -2.84
C LEU A 83 16.05 3.81 -3.44
N PRO A 84 16.04 4.03 -4.78
CA PRO A 84 15.11 4.98 -5.39
C PRO A 84 13.70 4.42 -5.66
N TYR A 85 13.39 3.16 -5.33
CA TYR A 85 12.06 2.57 -5.53
C TYR A 85 11.08 2.94 -4.42
#